data_AF-A0A7J3BR34-F1
#
_entry.id   AF-A0A7J3BR34-F1
#
_cell.length_a   1.000
_cell.length_b   1.000
_cell.length_c   1.000
_cell.angle_alpha   90.00
_cell.angle_beta   90.00
_cell.angle_gamma   90.00
#
_symmetry.space_group_name_H-M   'P 1'
#
loop_
_entity.id
_entity.type
_entity.pdbx_description
1 polymer ?
#
loop_
_entity_poly.entity_id
_entity_poly.type
_entity_poly.pdbx_seq_one_letter_code
_entity_poly.pdbx_strand_id
1 'polypeptide(L)'
;MAEQYVGLEIATYVIAAAIVLSGIIIGIGRAFGYKKLENFGVEEFFQTIVNAAIIGALAAIIELINQVASGIAEGCGTDKLIISQLVCQFTQINDAIFSLVKEMITLLNTIGYYQTLSLNFNIVTIQPFANLAAISSALSMQLLVLQAVLIAINMNITIMNFIGQNALGLILPIGLVFRTFFGTRRLGAFLIGLAIGLYLLYPSFIFIFPLPSDDIQNATAIINATNHKVYYSAVPVVELNDSNAIGAKLDVMSGRCFDSSSQECQQATQGLNRQDVDFVGDLGTILQKVNIATGRALVYLAIAPLLSLIITAIFVKEITKIFGAEFGLDFVKVV
;
A
#
# COMPACT_ATOMS: atom_id res chain seq x y z
N MET A 1 0.73 4.48 -25.63
CA MET A 1 2.01 4.39 -24.88
C MET A 1 2.97 5.56 -25.13
N ALA A 2 2.83 6.36 -26.22
CA ALA A 2 3.68 7.54 -26.44
C ALA A 2 3.24 8.81 -25.67
N GLU A 3 1.97 8.93 -25.28
CA GLU A 3 1.45 10.15 -24.62
C GLU A 3 1.80 10.25 -23.11
N GLN A 4 2.36 9.19 -22.50
CA GLN A 4 2.57 9.15 -21.04
C GLN A 4 3.96 9.61 -20.58
N TYR A 5 4.85 9.96 -21.50
CA TYR A 5 6.17 10.50 -21.18
C TYR A 5 6.28 11.98 -21.55
N VAL A 6 5.28 12.78 -21.16
CA VAL A 6 5.33 14.25 -21.26
C VAL A 6 6.64 14.79 -20.66
N GLY A 7 7.14 14.17 -19.58
CA GLY A 7 8.43 14.52 -18.98
C GLY A 7 9.64 14.26 -19.89
N LEU A 8 9.63 13.20 -20.70
CA LEU A 8 10.73 12.88 -21.61
C LEU A 8 10.73 13.81 -22.83
N GLU A 9 9.55 14.19 -23.31
CA GLU A 9 9.41 15.19 -24.37
C GLU A 9 9.94 16.55 -23.91
N ILE A 10 9.53 17.01 -22.72
CA ILE A 10 10.04 18.25 -22.11
C ILE A 10 11.55 18.16 -21.91
N ALA A 11 12.07 17.05 -21.39
CA ALA A 11 13.50 16.87 -21.22
C ALA A 11 14.26 16.95 -22.55
N THR A 12 13.68 16.40 -23.62
CA THR A 12 14.24 16.47 -24.99
C THR A 12 14.28 17.91 -25.50
N TYR A 13 13.22 18.69 -25.29
CA TYR A 13 13.20 20.12 -25.64
C TYR A 13 14.22 20.93 -24.83
N VAL A 14 14.35 20.67 -23.53
CA VAL A 14 15.33 21.35 -22.67
C VAL A 14 16.76 21.04 -23.12
N ILE A 15 17.05 19.78 -23.44
CA ILE A 15 18.36 19.38 -23.97
C ILE A 15 18.62 20.03 -25.32
N ALA A 16 17.66 20.01 -26.24
CA ALA A 16 17.80 20.63 -27.55
C ALA A 16 18.05 22.13 -27.44
N ALA A 17 17.31 22.81 -26.56
CA ALA A 17 17.51 24.23 -26.28
C ALA A 17 18.92 24.50 -25.71
N ALA A 18 19.38 23.69 -24.76
CA ALA A 18 20.72 23.80 -24.18
C ALA A 18 21.82 23.61 -25.24
N ILE A 19 21.69 22.60 -26.11
CA ILE A 19 22.62 22.35 -27.23
C ILE A 19 22.70 23.57 -28.15
N VAL A 20 21.55 24.13 -28.55
CA VAL A 20 21.48 25.31 -29.43
C VAL A 20 22.13 26.52 -28.77
N LEU A 21 21.83 26.74 -27.48
CA LEU A 21 22.34 27.89 -26.73
C LEU A 21 23.85 27.80 -26.53
N SER A 22 24.39 26.61 -26.23
CA SER A 22 25.84 26.37 -26.21
C SER A 22 26.47 26.62 -27.59
N GLY A 23 25.84 26.16 -28.67
CA GLY A 23 26.31 26.41 -30.04
C GLY A 23 26.39 27.90 -30.40
N ILE A 24 25.39 28.68 -29.99
CA ILE A 24 25.38 30.15 -30.16
C ILE A 24 26.53 30.79 -29.38
N ILE A 25 26.74 30.40 -28.12
CA ILE A 25 27.82 30.94 -27.28
C ILE A 25 29.20 30.65 -27.89
N ILE A 26 29.42 29.43 -28.40
CA ILE A 26 30.66 29.06 -29.09
C ILE A 26 30.85 29.94 -30.33
N GLY A 27 29.79 30.11 -31.14
CA GLY A 27 29.82 30.95 -32.33
C GLY A 27 30.17 32.42 -32.03
N ILE A 28 29.56 33.00 -31.00
CA ILE A 28 29.84 34.36 -30.53
C ILE A 28 31.28 34.47 -30.01
N GLY A 29 31.72 33.51 -29.17
CA GLY A 29 33.08 33.49 -28.64
C GLY A 29 34.14 33.51 -29.75
N ARG A 30 33.91 32.74 -30.81
CA ARG A 30 34.79 32.67 -31.97
C ARG A 30 34.73 33.93 -32.85
N ALA A 31 33.54 34.51 -33.04
CA ALA A 31 33.37 35.72 -33.85
C ALA A 31 34.07 36.94 -33.24
N PHE A 32 34.05 37.07 -31.92
CA PHE A 32 34.69 38.19 -31.21
C PHE A 32 36.12 37.90 -30.74
N GLY A 33 36.64 36.68 -30.95
CA GLY A 33 37.97 36.28 -30.48
C GLY A 33 38.10 36.16 -28.95
N TYR A 34 36.99 36.09 -28.22
CA TYR A 34 36.98 35.92 -26.77
C TYR A 34 37.09 34.44 -26.38
N LYS A 35 38.33 33.93 -26.28
CA LYS A 35 38.63 32.53 -25.91
C LYS A 35 37.92 32.04 -24.64
N LYS A 36 37.71 32.92 -23.65
CA LYS A 36 37.03 32.55 -22.40
C LYS A 36 35.56 32.18 -22.63
N LEU A 37 34.87 32.88 -23.54
CA LEU A 37 33.48 32.61 -23.88
C LEU A 37 33.36 31.34 -24.74
N GLU A 38 34.31 31.12 -25.65
CA GLU A 38 34.39 29.89 -26.44
C GLU A 38 34.58 28.66 -25.55
N ASN A 39 35.58 28.69 -24.66
CA ASN A 39 35.84 27.58 -23.72
C ASN A 39 34.63 27.29 -22.83
N PHE A 40 33.94 28.33 -22.36
CA PHE A 40 32.71 28.20 -21.59
C PHE A 40 31.60 27.50 -22.40
N GLY A 41 31.39 27.91 -23.65
CA GLY A 41 30.39 27.29 -24.52
C GLY A 41 30.69 25.81 -24.80
N VAL A 42 31.97 25.46 -25.02
CA VAL A 42 32.40 24.07 -25.22
C VAL A 42 32.16 23.22 -23.96
N GLU A 43 32.43 23.78 -22.78
CA GLU A 43 32.18 23.10 -21.51
C GLU A 43 30.68 22.80 -21.30
N GLU A 44 29.81 23.80 -21.52
CA GLU A 44 28.35 23.61 -21.43
C GLU A 44 27.81 22.62 -22.47
N PHE A 45 28.36 22.63 -23.68
CA PHE A 45 27.98 21.69 -24.73
C PHE A 45 28.28 20.24 -24.31
N PHE A 46 29.49 19.98 -23.80
CA PHE A 46 29.88 18.65 -23.34
C PHE A 46 29.01 18.19 -22.15
N GLN A 47 28.73 19.07 -21.19
CA GLN A 47 27.84 18.76 -20.06
C GLN A 47 26.43 18.42 -20.54
N THR A 48 25.93 19.09 -21.58
CA THR A 48 24.60 18.81 -22.14
C THR A 48 24.55 17.43 -22.81
N ILE A 49 25.61 17.02 -23.53
CA ILE A 49 25.72 15.67 -24.10
C ILE A 49 25.70 14.61 -23.01
N VAL A 50 26.47 14.82 -21.93
CA VAL A 50 26.50 13.88 -20.79
C VAL A 50 25.11 13.78 -20.13
N ASN A 51 24.41 14.91 -19.96
CA ASN A 51 23.05 14.90 -19.41
C ASN A 51 22.07 14.14 -20.34
N ALA A 52 22.18 14.32 -21.65
CA ALA A 52 21.36 13.58 -22.61
C ALA A 52 21.62 12.06 -22.54
N ALA A 53 22.88 11.65 -22.42
CA ALA A 53 23.25 10.25 -22.25
C ALA A 53 22.69 9.66 -20.94
N ILE A 54 22.72 10.41 -19.84
CA ILE A 54 22.16 9.98 -18.55
C ILE A 54 20.64 9.77 -18.66
N ILE A 55 19.90 10.67 -19.30
CA ILE A 55 18.45 10.51 -19.49
C ILE A 55 18.15 9.32 -20.39
N GLY A 56 18.90 9.13 -21.48
CA GLY A 56 18.74 7.96 -22.35
C GLY A 56 18.97 6.64 -21.62
N ALA A 57 20.03 6.56 -20.80
CA ALA A 57 20.30 5.40 -19.96
C ALA A 57 19.18 5.17 -18.93
N LEU A 58 18.66 6.25 -18.32
CA LEU A 58 17.55 6.17 -17.37
C LEU A 58 16.28 5.61 -18.01
N ALA A 59 15.92 6.08 -19.21
CA ALA A 59 14.75 5.61 -19.93
C ALA A 59 14.83 4.09 -20.20
N ALA A 60 16.02 3.60 -20.61
CA ALA A 60 16.25 2.18 -20.80
C ALA A 60 16.14 1.36 -19.50
N ILE A 61 16.66 1.89 -18.38
CA ILE A 61 16.52 1.25 -17.06
C ILE A 61 15.05 1.21 -16.62
N ILE A 62 14.30 2.28 -16.80
CA ILE A 62 12.86 2.33 -16.47
C ILE A 62 12.10 1.28 -17.28
N GLU A 63 12.41 1.13 -18.58
CA GLU A 63 11.78 0.12 -19.42
C GLU A 63 12.10 -1.30 -18.94
N LEU A 64 13.37 -1.58 -18.59
CA LEU A 64 13.78 -2.87 -18.03
C LEU A 64 13.04 -3.17 -16.71
N ILE A 65 12.94 -2.19 -15.82
CA ILE A 65 12.26 -2.36 -14.52
C ILE A 65 10.77 -2.58 -14.71
N ASN A 66 10.14 -1.85 -15.63
CA ASN A 66 8.73 -2.05 -15.96
C ASN A 66 8.47 -3.46 -16.52
N GLN A 67 9.41 -4.02 -17.31
CA GLN A 67 9.34 -5.41 -17.77
C GLN A 67 9.44 -6.39 -16.59
N VAL A 68 10.40 -6.20 -15.67
CA VAL A 68 10.55 -7.07 -14.49
C VAL A 68 9.34 -6.96 -13.55
N ALA A 69 8.85 -5.75 -13.29
CA ALA A 69 7.71 -5.50 -12.41
C ALA A 69 6.44 -6.17 -12.96
N SER A 70 6.22 -6.12 -14.27
CA SER A 70 5.10 -6.83 -14.92
C SER A 70 5.14 -8.35 -14.78
N GLY A 71 6.31 -8.95 -14.52
CA GLY A 71 6.42 -10.38 -14.23
C GLY A 71 6.11 -10.75 -12.77
N ILE A 72 6.11 -9.78 -11.86
CA ILE A 72 5.89 -10.00 -10.42
C ILE A 72 4.44 -9.70 -10.03
N ALA A 73 3.82 -8.70 -10.67
CA ALA A 73 2.46 -8.28 -10.37
C ALA A 73 1.41 -9.02 -11.23
N GLU A 74 1.18 -10.31 -10.95
CA GLU A 74 0.06 -11.04 -11.54
C GLU A 74 -1.29 -10.44 -11.08
N GLY A 75 -2.17 -10.09 -12.01
CA GLY A 75 -3.56 -9.67 -11.71
C GLY A 75 -3.88 -8.17 -11.77
N CYS A 76 -2.90 -7.30 -12.02
CA CYS A 76 -3.09 -5.84 -12.06
C CYS A 76 -2.97 -5.25 -13.49
N GLY A 77 -3.97 -5.53 -14.33
CA GLY A 77 -4.14 -4.89 -15.65
C GLY A 77 -2.99 -5.08 -16.65
N THR A 78 -3.09 -4.43 -17.81
CA THR A 78 -2.04 -4.46 -18.86
C THR A 78 -0.98 -3.37 -18.71
N ASP A 79 -1.15 -2.47 -17.74
CA ASP A 79 -0.23 -1.35 -17.53
C ASP A 79 1.07 -1.84 -16.90
N LYS A 80 2.17 -1.65 -17.62
CA LYS A 80 3.51 -2.11 -17.21
C LYS A 80 4.21 -1.15 -16.23
N LEU A 81 3.58 -0.04 -15.88
CA LEU A 81 4.19 0.96 -15.01
C LEU A 81 4.21 0.47 -13.57
N ILE A 82 5.40 0.42 -12.96
CA ILE A 82 5.61 -0.06 -11.58
C ILE A 82 4.70 0.64 -10.55
N ILE A 83 4.46 1.95 -10.72
CA ILE A 83 3.59 2.72 -9.84
C ILE A 83 2.12 2.32 -10.00
N SER A 84 1.66 2.11 -11.24
CA SER A 84 0.28 1.67 -11.51
C SER A 84 0.02 0.29 -10.90
N GLN A 85 1.00 -0.61 -11.02
CA GLN A 85 0.93 -1.94 -10.41
C GLN A 85 0.86 -1.86 -8.89
N LEU A 86 1.71 -1.04 -8.25
CA LEU A 86 1.69 -0.90 -6.79
C LEU A 86 0.39 -0.25 -6.30
N VAL A 87 -0.11 0.76 -7.02
CA VAL A 87 -1.42 1.38 -6.72
C VAL A 87 -2.53 0.34 -6.81
N CYS A 88 -2.53 -0.48 -7.86
CA CYS A 88 -3.51 -1.56 -8.02
C CYS A 88 -3.43 -2.58 -6.87
N GLN A 89 -2.23 -2.99 -6.45
CA GLN A 89 -2.07 -3.87 -5.28
C GLN A 89 -2.62 -3.22 -4.00
N PHE A 90 -2.35 -1.93 -3.77
CA PHE A 90 -2.94 -1.22 -2.64
C PHE A 90 -4.47 -1.14 -2.73
N THR A 91 -5.04 -0.96 -3.92
CA THR A 91 -6.50 -1.00 -4.13
C THR A 91 -7.07 -2.38 -3.81
N GLN A 92 -6.45 -3.47 -4.28
CA GLN A 92 -6.88 -4.83 -3.96
C GLN A 92 -6.83 -5.11 -2.45
N ILE A 93 -5.78 -4.66 -1.77
CA ILE A 93 -5.66 -4.76 -0.31
C ILE A 93 -6.74 -3.92 0.37
N ASN A 94 -6.99 -2.69 -0.11
CA ASN A 94 -8.04 -1.82 0.41
C ASN A 94 -9.42 -2.49 0.34
N ASP A 95 -9.76 -3.10 -0.79
CA ASP A 95 -11.03 -3.78 -0.99
C ASP A 95 -11.15 -5.03 -0.11
N ALA A 96 -10.06 -5.80 0.02
CA ALA A 96 -10.01 -6.97 0.91
C ALA A 96 -10.19 -6.57 2.38
N ILE A 97 -9.52 -5.50 2.85
CA ILE A 97 -9.69 -4.99 4.22
C ILE A 97 -11.09 -4.41 4.42
N PHE A 98 -11.65 -3.71 3.44
CA PHE A 98 -13.01 -3.20 3.54
C PHE A 98 -14.03 -4.33 3.67
N SER A 99 -13.86 -5.42 2.92
CA SER A 99 -14.67 -6.63 3.08
C SER A 99 -14.51 -7.24 4.48
N LEU A 100 -13.28 -7.32 4.99
CA LEU A 100 -13.01 -7.82 6.34
C LEU A 100 -13.70 -6.96 7.42
N VAL A 101 -13.61 -5.64 7.29
CA VAL A 101 -14.27 -4.67 8.18
C VAL A 101 -15.78 -4.85 8.18
N LYS A 102 -16.39 -5.02 7.01
CA LYS A 102 -17.84 -5.27 6.88
C LYS A 102 -18.26 -6.53 7.64
N GLU A 103 -17.55 -7.64 7.42
CA GLU A 103 -17.85 -8.91 8.08
C GLU A 103 -17.61 -8.86 9.60
N MET A 104 -16.57 -8.14 10.02
CA MET A 104 -16.27 -7.86 11.44
C MET A 104 -17.38 -7.05 12.13
N ILE A 105 -17.96 -6.06 11.46
CA ILE A 105 -19.08 -5.27 12.00
C ILE A 105 -20.32 -6.16 12.19
N THR A 106 -20.64 -6.99 11.21
CA THR A 106 -21.75 -7.96 11.32
C THR A 106 -21.54 -8.90 12.50
N LEU A 107 -20.33 -9.45 12.64
CA LEU A 107 -19.98 -10.32 13.75
C LEU A 107 -20.11 -9.61 15.10
N LEU A 108 -19.58 -8.39 15.22
CA LEU A 108 -19.67 -7.57 16.44
C LEU A 108 -21.11 -7.27 16.84
N ASN A 109 -21.98 -6.96 15.88
CA ASN A 109 -23.40 -6.72 16.15
C ASN A 109 -24.09 -8.00 16.66
N THR A 110 -23.78 -9.15 16.06
CA THR A 110 -24.28 -10.45 16.51
C THR A 110 -23.80 -10.78 17.93
N ILE A 111 -22.51 -10.60 18.22
CA ILE A 111 -21.95 -10.82 19.56
C ILE A 111 -22.55 -9.85 20.58
N GLY A 112 -22.70 -8.58 20.20
CA GLY A 112 -23.31 -7.55 21.05
C GLY A 112 -24.75 -7.90 21.42
N TYR A 113 -25.53 -8.41 20.45
CA TYR A 113 -26.88 -8.92 20.72
C TYR A 113 -26.86 -10.03 21.78
N TYR A 114 -26.02 -11.06 21.61
CA TYR A 114 -25.94 -12.17 22.58
C TYR A 114 -25.42 -11.75 23.95
N GLN A 115 -24.48 -10.81 24.00
CA GLN A 115 -23.94 -10.27 25.25
C GLN A 115 -25.03 -9.54 26.06
N THR A 116 -25.93 -8.82 25.39
CA THR A 116 -27.03 -8.08 26.05
C THR A 116 -28.22 -8.97 26.44
N LEU A 117 -28.23 -10.23 26.00
CA LEU A 117 -29.31 -11.16 26.31
C LEU A 117 -29.32 -11.45 27.81
N SER A 118 -30.41 -11.06 28.46
CA SER A 118 -30.65 -11.32 29.87
C SER A 118 -31.97 -12.05 30.03
N LEU A 119 -31.95 -13.14 30.79
CA LEU A 119 -33.13 -13.92 31.13
C LEU A 119 -33.53 -13.55 32.55
N ASN A 120 -34.69 -12.91 32.70
CA ASN A 120 -35.20 -12.47 33.99
C ASN A 120 -36.28 -13.43 34.49
N PHE A 121 -35.98 -14.14 35.58
CA PHE A 121 -36.89 -15.07 36.27
C PHE A 121 -37.51 -14.45 37.52
N ASN A 122 -37.86 -13.16 37.46
CA ASN A 122 -38.48 -12.34 38.52
C ASN A 122 -37.62 -12.12 39.80
N ILE A 123 -36.90 -13.16 40.24
CA ILE A 123 -36.04 -13.18 41.44
C ILE A 123 -34.56 -13.30 41.03
N VAL A 124 -34.28 -13.88 39.84
CA VAL A 124 -32.91 -14.11 39.35
C VAL A 124 -32.80 -13.62 37.92
N THR A 125 -31.78 -12.82 37.62
CA THR A 125 -31.41 -12.46 36.24
C THR A 125 -30.14 -13.21 35.85
N ILE A 126 -30.18 -13.94 34.74
CA ILE A 126 -29.05 -14.71 34.22
C ILE A 126 -28.60 -14.10 32.88
N GLN A 127 -27.31 -13.86 32.73
CA GLN A 127 -26.67 -13.43 31.49
C GLN A 127 -25.74 -14.54 31.00
N PRO A 128 -26.24 -15.49 30.18
CA PRO A 128 -25.48 -16.69 29.83
C PRO A 128 -24.18 -16.38 29.06
N PHE A 129 -24.12 -15.23 28.39
CA PHE A 129 -23.00 -14.84 27.53
C PHE A 129 -22.26 -13.59 28.02
N ALA A 130 -22.30 -13.29 29.32
CA ALA A 130 -21.58 -12.14 29.88
C ALA A 130 -20.08 -12.13 29.52
N ASN A 131 -19.46 -13.32 29.41
CA ASN A 131 -18.04 -13.47 29.04
C ASN A 131 -17.74 -13.04 27.59
N LEU A 132 -18.73 -12.93 26.71
CA LEU A 132 -18.53 -12.40 25.36
C LEU A 132 -18.16 -10.91 25.36
N ALA A 133 -18.37 -10.19 26.47
CA ALA A 133 -17.95 -8.80 26.61
C ALA A 133 -16.43 -8.62 26.36
N ALA A 134 -15.61 -9.56 26.83
CA ALA A 134 -14.16 -9.51 26.63
C ALA A 134 -13.79 -9.71 25.15
N ILE A 135 -14.45 -10.65 24.46
CA ILE A 135 -14.23 -10.92 23.05
C ILE A 135 -14.73 -9.75 22.18
N SER A 136 -15.91 -9.23 22.48
CA SER A 136 -16.49 -8.04 21.84
C SER A 136 -15.56 -6.84 21.94
N SER A 137 -15.00 -6.58 23.13
CA SER A 137 -14.00 -5.52 23.34
C SER A 137 -12.72 -5.73 22.51
N ALA A 138 -12.19 -6.95 22.47
CA ALA A 138 -11.01 -7.29 21.67
C ALA A 138 -11.27 -7.10 20.16
N LEU A 139 -12.40 -7.59 19.65
CA LEU A 139 -12.80 -7.43 18.26
C LEU A 139 -13.08 -5.97 17.91
N SER A 140 -13.65 -5.18 18.82
CA SER A 140 -13.85 -3.74 18.63
C SER A 140 -12.51 -2.99 18.53
N MET A 141 -11.51 -3.39 19.31
CA MET A 141 -10.16 -2.84 19.18
C MET A 141 -9.53 -3.22 17.83
N GLN A 142 -9.70 -4.46 17.37
CA GLN A 142 -9.23 -4.88 16.05
C GLN A 142 -9.93 -4.12 14.92
N LEU A 143 -11.22 -3.85 15.04
CA LEU A 143 -11.96 -3.03 14.08
C LEU A 143 -11.37 -1.62 13.98
N LEU A 144 -11.03 -0.99 15.12
CA LEU A 144 -10.39 0.32 15.13
C LEU A 144 -9.02 0.29 14.42
N VAL A 145 -8.21 -0.75 14.66
CA VAL A 145 -6.92 -0.91 13.99
C VAL A 145 -7.10 -1.10 12.48
N LEU A 146 -8.06 -1.92 12.04
CA LEU A 146 -8.37 -2.11 10.62
C LEU A 146 -8.80 -0.80 9.95
N GLN A 147 -9.58 0.04 10.62
CA GLN A 147 -9.94 1.38 10.10
C GLN A 147 -8.72 2.28 9.95
N ALA A 148 -7.80 2.27 10.92
CA ALA A 148 -6.54 3.01 10.81
C ALA A 148 -5.68 2.51 9.63
N VAL A 149 -5.63 1.19 9.41
CA VAL A 149 -4.95 0.58 8.27
C VAL A 149 -5.60 1.03 6.94
N LEU A 150 -6.93 1.09 6.87
CA LEU A 150 -7.64 1.57 5.68
C LEU A 150 -7.27 3.03 5.34
N ILE A 151 -7.19 3.90 6.35
CA ILE A 151 -6.75 5.30 6.18
C ILE A 151 -5.31 5.33 5.66
N ALA A 152 -4.42 4.52 6.24
CA ALA A 152 -3.02 4.45 5.82
C ALA A 152 -2.87 3.99 4.36
N ILE A 153 -3.67 3.01 3.91
CA ILE A 153 -3.68 2.58 2.50
C ILE A 153 -4.07 3.72 1.57
N ASN A 154 -5.16 4.43 1.88
CA ASN A 154 -5.63 5.54 1.05
C ASN A 154 -4.61 6.68 0.98
N MET A 155 -3.89 6.94 2.09
CA MET A 155 -2.75 7.86 2.08
C MET A 155 -1.62 7.36 1.17
N ASN A 156 -1.22 6.10 1.28
CA ASN A 156 -0.18 5.51 0.42
C ASN A 156 -0.58 5.56 -1.07
N ILE A 157 -1.83 5.25 -1.42
CA ILE A 157 -2.35 5.39 -2.79
C ILE A 157 -2.22 6.83 -3.29
N THR A 158 -2.61 7.80 -2.46
CA THR A 158 -2.52 9.23 -2.82
C THR A 158 -1.07 9.67 -3.03
N ILE A 159 -0.16 9.23 -2.15
CA ILE A 159 1.28 9.51 -2.29
C ILE A 159 1.83 8.87 -3.56
N MET A 160 1.43 7.64 -3.90
CA MET A 160 1.89 6.95 -5.10
C MET A 160 1.40 7.63 -6.37
N ASN A 161 0.14 8.03 -6.41
CA ASN A 161 -0.41 8.80 -7.53
C ASN A 161 0.29 10.16 -7.68
N PHE A 162 0.57 10.84 -6.56
CA PHE A 162 1.32 12.08 -6.57
C PHE A 162 2.74 11.89 -7.13
N ILE A 163 3.46 10.87 -6.68
CA ILE A 163 4.81 10.53 -7.18
C ILE A 163 4.76 10.17 -8.66
N GLY A 164 3.80 9.34 -9.07
CA GLY A 164 3.66 8.91 -10.47
C GLY A 164 3.41 10.06 -11.43
N GLN A 165 2.63 11.06 -11.03
CA GLN A 165 2.33 12.23 -11.86
C GLN A 165 3.44 13.29 -11.82
N ASN A 166 4.05 13.52 -10.65
CA ASN A 166 4.93 14.68 -10.46
C ASN A 166 6.43 14.36 -10.53
N ALA A 167 6.87 13.15 -10.17
CA ALA A 167 8.31 12.86 -10.06
C ALA A 167 9.03 12.97 -11.41
N LEU A 168 8.56 12.27 -12.44
CA LEU A 168 9.16 12.36 -13.78
C LEU A 168 8.63 13.54 -14.59
N GLY A 169 7.36 13.92 -14.40
CA GLY A 169 6.73 14.98 -15.18
C GLY A 169 7.17 16.39 -14.79
N LEU A 170 7.42 16.64 -13.51
CA LEU A 170 7.67 17.98 -12.98
C LEU A 170 9.05 18.08 -12.32
N ILE A 171 9.39 17.17 -11.40
CA ILE A 171 10.62 17.28 -10.62
C ILE A 171 11.86 17.07 -11.51
N LEU A 172 11.84 16.09 -12.42
CA LEU A 172 12.98 15.79 -13.29
C LEU A 172 13.32 16.93 -14.27
N PRO A 173 12.36 17.52 -15.03
CA PRO A 173 12.65 18.67 -15.89
C PRO A 173 13.17 19.88 -15.12
N ILE A 174 12.59 20.18 -13.95
CA ILE A 174 13.08 21.27 -13.08
C ILE A 174 14.51 21.00 -12.62
N GLY A 175 14.84 19.75 -12.29
CA GLY A 175 16.20 19.33 -11.95
C GLY A 175 17.20 19.56 -13.09
N LEU A 176 16.79 19.29 -14.33
CA LEU A 176 17.63 19.57 -15.51
C LEU A 176 17.84 21.05 -15.75
N VAL A 177 16.79 21.87 -15.61
CA VAL A 177 16.89 23.33 -15.71
C VAL A 177 17.81 23.88 -14.63
N PHE A 178 17.72 23.44 -13.38
CA PHE A 178 18.66 23.87 -12.34
C PHE A 178 20.09 23.40 -12.59
N ARG A 179 20.30 22.35 -13.39
CA ARG A 179 21.63 21.89 -13.76
C ARG A 179 22.30 22.81 -14.80
N THR A 180 21.54 23.56 -15.60
CA THR A 180 22.12 24.52 -16.56
C THR A 180 22.67 25.78 -15.89
N PHE A 181 22.28 26.09 -14.66
CA PHE A 181 22.79 27.24 -13.92
C PHE A 181 23.90 26.83 -12.93
N PHE A 182 25.08 27.43 -13.05
CA PHE A 182 26.27 27.14 -12.24
C PHE A 182 26.00 27.06 -10.73
N GLY A 183 25.25 28.03 -10.19
CA GLY A 183 24.96 28.12 -8.75
C GLY A 183 23.98 27.05 -8.23
N THR A 184 23.09 26.54 -9.09
CA THR A 184 22.04 25.57 -8.71
C THR A 184 22.36 24.15 -9.15
N ARG A 185 23.55 23.88 -9.71
CA ARG A 185 23.94 22.53 -10.19
C ARG A 185 23.77 21.43 -9.15
N ARG A 186 24.16 21.70 -7.90
CA ARG A 186 24.01 20.75 -6.78
C ARG A 186 22.53 20.48 -6.46
N LEU A 187 21.68 21.52 -6.53
CA LEU A 187 20.24 21.37 -6.35
C LEU A 187 19.60 20.60 -7.52
N GLY A 188 20.02 20.86 -8.75
CA GLY A 188 19.57 20.13 -9.92
C GLY A 188 19.90 18.64 -9.85
N ALA A 189 21.13 18.29 -9.46
CA ALA A 189 21.55 16.92 -9.20
C ALA A 189 20.70 16.24 -8.11
N PHE A 190 20.38 16.97 -7.03
CA PHE A 190 19.50 16.48 -5.97
C PHE A 190 18.09 16.20 -6.48
N LEU A 191 17.49 17.11 -7.25
CA LEU A 191 16.14 16.92 -7.79
C LEU A 191 16.07 15.77 -8.80
N ILE A 192 17.10 15.61 -9.63
CA ILE A 192 17.21 14.46 -10.54
C ILE A 192 17.28 13.16 -9.72
N GLY A 193 18.16 13.10 -8.72
CA GLY A 193 18.27 11.94 -7.83
C GLY A 193 16.97 11.64 -7.10
N LEU A 194 16.29 12.67 -6.59
CA LEU A 194 15.01 12.55 -5.89
C LEU A 194 13.88 12.05 -6.81
N ALA A 195 13.79 12.56 -8.03
CA ALA A 195 12.81 12.10 -9.01
C ALA A 195 13.01 10.61 -9.32
N ILE A 196 14.25 10.19 -9.56
CA ILE A 196 14.60 8.80 -9.86
C ILE A 196 14.34 7.91 -8.64
N GLY A 197 14.81 8.32 -7.46
CA GLY A 197 14.65 7.57 -6.22
C GLY A 197 13.17 7.34 -5.88
N LEU A 198 12.35 8.39 -5.92
CA LEU A 198 10.92 8.30 -5.62
C LEU A 198 10.16 7.51 -6.69
N TYR A 199 10.47 7.69 -7.97
CA TYR A 199 9.72 7.01 -9.03
C TYR A 199 10.07 5.53 -9.14
N LEU A 200 11.34 5.17 -8.97
CA LEU A 200 11.85 3.84 -9.30
C LEU A 200 12.14 3.03 -8.05
N LEU A 201 12.96 3.54 -7.14
CA LEU A 201 13.39 2.75 -5.98
C LEU A 201 12.29 2.61 -4.94
N TYR A 202 11.58 3.70 -4.65
CA TYR A 202 10.55 3.68 -3.62
C TYR A 202 9.49 2.58 -3.83
N PRO A 203 8.84 2.46 -5.00
CA PRO A 203 7.89 1.38 -5.21
C PRO A 203 8.58 0.02 -5.28
N SER A 204 9.78 -0.08 -5.87
CA SER A 204 10.54 -1.34 -5.97
C SER A 204 10.83 -1.97 -4.61
N PHE A 205 11.20 -1.18 -3.61
CA PHE A 205 11.46 -1.70 -2.26
C PHE A 205 10.20 -2.17 -1.53
N ILE A 206 9.02 -1.64 -1.88
CA ILE A 206 7.76 -2.10 -1.28
C ILE A 206 7.40 -3.51 -1.80
N PHE A 207 7.68 -3.80 -3.08
CA PHE A 207 7.44 -5.13 -3.67
C PHE A 207 8.25 -6.27 -3.03
N ILE A 208 9.32 -5.96 -2.28
CA ILE A 208 10.10 -6.97 -1.56
C ILE A 208 9.30 -7.59 -0.41
N PHE A 209 8.32 -6.85 0.13
CA PHE A 209 7.51 -7.33 1.23
C PHE A 209 6.39 -8.25 0.74
N PRO A 210 6.11 -9.36 1.45
CA PRO A 210 5.06 -10.29 1.05
C PRO A 210 3.68 -9.60 1.14
N LEU A 211 2.86 -9.84 0.12
CA LEU A 211 1.51 -9.31 0.05
C LEU A 211 0.62 -9.96 1.13
N PRO A 212 -0.12 -9.17 1.94
CA PRO A 212 -1.00 -9.70 2.98
C PRO A 212 -2.39 -10.14 2.47
N SER A 213 -2.64 -10.09 1.16
CA SER A 213 -3.97 -10.32 0.56
C SER A 213 -4.58 -11.64 0.98
N ASP A 214 -3.79 -12.71 0.96
CA ASP A 214 -4.28 -14.07 1.17
C ASP A 214 -4.69 -14.29 2.62
N ASP A 215 -3.95 -13.71 3.58
CA ASP A 215 -4.31 -13.77 5.00
C ASP A 215 -5.59 -12.98 5.28
N ILE A 216 -5.75 -11.81 4.64
CA ILE A 216 -6.95 -10.98 4.78
C ILE A 216 -8.17 -11.68 4.17
N GLN A 217 -8.03 -12.29 3.00
CA GLN A 217 -9.10 -13.05 2.35
C GLN A 217 -9.47 -14.29 3.16
N ASN A 218 -8.49 -15.01 3.71
CA ASN A 218 -8.73 -16.16 4.58
C ASN A 218 -9.48 -15.75 5.87
N ALA A 219 -9.03 -14.68 6.53
CA ALA A 219 -9.74 -14.14 7.70
C ALA A 219 -11.19 -13.73 7.35
N THR A 220 -11.37 -13.04 6.22
CA THR A 220 -12.70 -12.67 5.72
C THR A 220 -13.57 -13.89 5.46
N ALA A 221 -13.05 -14.92 4.80
CA ALA A 221 -13.78 -16.14 4.49
C ALA A 221 -14.24 -16.88 5.75
N ILE A 222 -13.40 -16.95 6.79
CA ILE A 222 -13.74 -17.58 8.06
C ILE A 222 -14.85 -16.81 8.79
N ILE A 223 -14.76 -15.48 8.83
CA ILE A 223 -15.81 -14.66 9.46
C ILE A 223 -17.10 -14.76 8.66
N ASN A 224 -17.04 -14.67 7.34
CA ASN A 224 -18.19 -14.78 6.45
C ASN A 224 -18.89 -16.14 6.64
N ALA A 225 -18.13 -17.24 6.65
CA ALA A 225 -18.67 -18.57 6.93
C ALA A 225 -19.32 -18.63 8.32
N THR A 226 -18.73 -17.99 9.32
CA THR A 226 -19.29 -17.93 10.69
C THR A 226 -20.58 -17.11 10.74
N ASN A 227 -20.62 -15.95 10.09
CA ASN A 227 -21.81 -15.09 10.04
C ASN A 227 -23.00 -15.77 9.33
N HIS A 228 -22.73 -16.65 8.36
CA HIS A 228 -23.76 -17.38 7.61
C HIS A 228 -24.16 -18.73 8.23
N LYS A 229 -23.54 -19.14 9.34
CA LYS A 229 -24.03 -20.29 10.11
C LYS A 229 -25.39 -19.94 10.69
N VAL A 230 -26.42 -20.68 10.28
CA VAL A 230 -27.84 -20.44 10.67
C VAL A 230 -28.01 -20.34 12.18
N TYR A 231 -27.26 -21.15 12.93
CA TYR A 231 -27.33 -21.19 14.39
C TYR A 231 -26.66 -19.99 15.08
N TYR A 232 -25.76 -19.25 14.43
CA TYR A 232 -25.15 -18.02 14.97
C TYR A 232 -25.90 -16.73 14.59
N SER A 233 -26.85 -16.81 13.65
CA SER A 233 -27.66 -15.66 13.26
C SER A 233 -28.49 -15.12 14.44
N ALA A 234 -28.66 -13.80 14.53
CA ALA A 234 -29.55 -13.20 15.52
C ALA A 234 -30.95 -13.81 15.41
N VAL A 235 -31.58 -14.09 16.56
CA VAL A 235 -32.95 -14.66 16.59
C VAL A 235 -33.91 -13.60 16.05
N PRO A 236 -34.68 -13.88 14.97
CA PRO A 236 -35.64 -12.92 14.45
C PRO A 236 -36.68 -12.58 15.51
N VAL A 237 -37.17 -11.35 15.50
CA VAL A 237 -38.11 -10.83 16.53
C VAL A 237 -39.36 -11.72 16.68
N VAL A 238 -39.76 -12.40 15.62
CA VAL A 238 -40.93 -13.30 15.59
C VAL A 238 -40.71 -14.56 16.45
N GLU A 239 -39.47 -15.04 16.57
CA GLU A 239 -39.11 -16.20 17.40
C GLU A 239 -38.86 -15.81 18.87
N LEU A 240 -38.82 -14.52 19.21
CA LEU A 240 -38.67 -14.07 20.61
C LEU A 240 -39.83 -14.50 21.52
N ASN A 241 -40.99 -14.83 20.93
CA ASN A 241 -42.16 -15.28 21.67
C ASN A 241 -42.13 -16.78 22.00
N ASP A 242 -41.21 -17.55 21.39
CA ASP A 242 -41.03 -18.97 21.68
C ASP A 242 -39.77 -19.17 22.55
N SER A 243 -39.97 -19.23 23.87
CA SER A 243 -38.90 -19.45 24.83
C SER A 243 -38.14 -20.74 24.61
N ASN A 244 -38.78 -21.77 24.04
CA ASN A 244 -38.18 -23.08 23.81
C ASN A 244 -37.27 -23.04 22.58
N ALA A 245 -37.66 -22.33 21.52
CA ALA A 245 -36.82 -22.12 20.35
C ALA A 245 -35.52 -21.35 20.70
N ILE A 246 -35.63 -20.31 21.54
CA ILE A 246 -34.46 -19.58 22.04
C ILE A 246 -33.58 -20.52 22.87
N GLY A 247 -34.17 -21.26 23.82
CA GLY A 247 -33.44 -22.20 24.67
C GLY A 247 -32.67 -23.25 23.87
N ALA A 248 -33.32 -23.89 22.88
CA ALA A 248 -32.70 -24.86 22.01
C ALA A 248 -31.52 -24.26 21.22
N LYS A 249 -31.66 -23.04 20.69
CA LYS A 249 -30.56 -22.36 19.97
C LYS A 249 -29.37 -22.06 20.88
N LEU A 250 -29.61 -21.59 22.10
CA LEU A 250 -28.56 -21.34 23.09
C LEU A 250 -27.88 -22.65 23.56
N ASP A 251 -28.65 -23.73 23.70
CA ASP A 251 -28.12 -25.05 24.04
C ASP A 251 -27.32 -25.68 22.89
N VAL A 252 -27.67 -25.41 21.63
CA VAL A 252 -26.84 -25.75 20.46
C VAL A 252 -25.52 -24.97 20.50
N MET A 253 -25.55 -23.65 20.71
CA MET A 253 -24.33 -22.82 20.79
C MET A 253 -23.38 -23.22 21.91
N SER A 254 -23.92 -23.65 23.05
CA SER A 254 -23.12 -24.14 24.19
C SER A 254 -22.65 -25.59 24.03
N GLY A 255 -23.06 -26.27 22.97
CA GLY A 255 -22.75 -27.68 22.72
C GLY A 255 -23.54 -28.66 23.58
N ARG A 256 -24.44 -28.19 24.44
CA ARG A 256 -25.24 -29.03 25.37
C ARG A 256 -26.30 -29.84 24.65
N CYS A 257 -26.82 -29.36 23.52
CA CYS A 257 -27.85 -30.09 22.76
C CYS A 257 -27.36 -31.43 22.19
N PHE A 258 -26.06 -31.63 21.96
CA PHE A 258 -25.54 -32.90 21.42
C PHE A 258 -25.63 -34.07 22.41
N ASP A 259 -25.68 -33.78 23.71
CA ASP A 259 -25.80 -34.79 24.76
C ASP A 259 -27.27 -34.88 25.29
N SER A 260 -28.19 -34.06 24.75
CA SER A 260 -29.60 -34.00 25.15
C SER A 260 -30.50 -34.92 24.32
N SER A 261 -31.53 -35.50 24.97
CA SER A 261 -32.57 -36.30 24.30
C SER A 261 -33.86 -35.51 24.01
N SER A 262 -33.89 -34.19 24.26
CA SER A 262 -35.05 -33.36 23.95
C SER A 262 -35.33 -33.30 22.44
N GLN A 263 -36.61 -33.38 22.06
CA GLN A 263 -37.02 -33.34 20.66
C GLN A 263 -36.60 -32.03 19.99
N GLU A 264 -36.62 -30.91 20.72
CA GLU A 264 -36.18 -29.60 20.23
C GLU A 264 -34.67 -29.58 19.93
N CYS A 265 -33.83 -30.18 20.79
CA CYS A 265 -32.39 -30.28 20.52
C CYS A 265 -32.10 -31.21 19.34
N GLN A 266 -32.83 -32.32 19.20
CA GLN A 266 -32.67 -33.23 18.07
C GLN A 266 -33.04 -32.57 16.74
N GLN A 267 -34.11 -31.77 16.73
CA GLN A 267 -34.49 -30.98 15.54
C GLN A 267 -33.45 -29.88 15.25
N ALA A 268 -32.99 -29.17 16.28
CA ALA A 268 -32.00 -28.09 16.12
C ALA A 268 -30.60 -28.58 15.74
N THR A 269 -30.25 -29.84 16.06
CA THR A 269 -28.97 -30.47 15.70
C THR A 269 -29.06 -31.39 14.48
N GLN A 270 -30.23 -31.52 13.85
CA GLN A 270 -30.42 -32.44 12.73
C GLN A 270 -29.50 -32.07 11.56
N GLY A 271 -28.52 -32.93 11.27
CA GLY A 271 -27.54 -32.71 10.20
C GLY A 271 -26.30 -31.91 10.60
N LEU A 272 -26.14 -31.56 11.88
CA LEU A 272 -24.94 -30.92 12.42
C LEU A 272 -24.07 -31.95 13.15
N ASN A 273 -22.76 -31.90 12.94
CA ASN A 273 -21.81 -32.60 13.79
C ASN A 273 -21.39 -31.71 14.96
N ARG A 274 -20.97 -32.32 16.07
CA ARG A 274 -20.44 -31.60 17.25
C ARG A 274 -19.28 -30.67 16.91
N GLN A 275 -18.48 -31.01 15.89
CA GLN A 275 -17.35 -30.20 15.43
C GLN A 275 -17.79 -28.95 14.65
N ASP A 276 -19.01 -28.92 14.13
CA ASP A 276 -19.52 -27.79 13.34
C ASP A 276 -19.98 -26.63 14.25
N VAL A 277 -20.19 -26.92 15.53
CA VAL A 277 -20.81 -26.03 16.51
C VAL A 277 -19.91 -25.88 17.74
N ASP A 278 -18.86 -25.08 17.59
CA ASP A 278 -18.03 -24.59 18.69
C ASP A 278 -17.92 -23.07 18.59
N PHE A 279 -18.91 -22.37 19.16
CA PHE A 279 -18.97 -20.92 19.05
C PHE A 279 -17.74 -20.22 19.65
N VAL A 280 -17.26 -20.71 20.79
CA VAL A 280 -16.09 -20.11 21.47
C VAL A 280 -14.80 -20.43 20.71
N GLY A 281 -14.65 -21.67 20.21
CA GLY A 281 -13.52 -22.06 19.38
C GLY A 281 -13.48 -21.32 18.04
N ASP A 282 -14.63 -21.14 17.39
CA ASP A 282 -14.78 -20.36 16.16
C ASP A 282 -14.36 -18.89 16.40
N LEU A 283 -14.83 -18.28 17.48
CA LEU A 283 -14.44 -16.91 17.87
C LEU A 283 -12.94 -16.78 18.17
N GLY A 284 -12.35 -17.77 18.85
CA GLY A 284 -10.91 -17.81 19.11
C GLY A 284 -10.10 -17.88 17.81
N THR A 285 -10.55 -18.72 16.87
CA THR A 285 -9.92 -18.86 15.55
C THR A 285 -10.04 -17.58 14.73
N ILE A 286 -11.21 -16.94 14.72
CA ILE A 286 -11.43 -15.64 14.09
C ILE A 286 -10.46 -14.61 14.65
N LEU A 287 -10.39 -14.47 15.97
CA LEU A 287 -9.52 -13.49 16.62
C LEU A 287 -8.06 -13.71 16.24
N GLN A 288 -7.59 -14.96 16.25
CA GLN A 288 -6.24 -15.31 15.83
C GLN A 288 -5.96 -14.93 14.37
N LYS A 289 -6.88 -15.27 13.45
CA LYS A 289 -6.71 -15.02 12.02
C LYS A 289 -6.77 -13.52 11.69
N VAL A 290 -7.68 -12.79 12.31
CA VAL A 290 -7.75 -11.33 12.20
C VAL A 290 -6.47 -10.69 12.73
N ASN A 291 -5.96 -11.12 13.89
CA ASN A 291 -4.71 -10.57 14.44
C ASN A 291 -3.52 -10.78 13.50
N ILE A 292 -3.41 -11.97 12.88
CA ILE A 292 -2.33 -12.26 11.91
C ILE A 292 -2.48 -11.39 10.65
N ALA A 293 -3.69 -11.31 10.09
CA ALA A 293 -3.98 -10.51 8.90
C ALA A 293 -3.71 -9.02 9.15
N THR A 294 -4.23 -8.47 10.25
CA THR A 294 -4.01 -7.07 10.66
C THR A 294 -2.53 -6.79 10.90
N GLY A 295 -1.81 -7.69 11.57
CA GLY A 295 -0.38 -7.54 11.84
C GLY A 295 0.45 -7.49 10.55
N ARG A 296 0.20 -8.41 9.60
CA ARG A 296 0.89 -8.42 8.30
C ARG A 296 0.52 -7.20 7.45
N ALA A 297 -0.74 -6.79 7.46
CA ALA A 297 -1.18 -5.57 6.79
C ALA A 297 -0.45 -4.34 7.35
N LEU A 298 -0.33 -4.21 8.68
CA LEU A 298 0.37 -3.09 9.31
C LEU A 298 1.86 -3.06 8.93
N VAL A 299 2.53 -4.22 8.92
CA VAL A 299 3.93 -4.30 8.45
C VAL A 299 4.05 -3.84 7.00
N TYR A 300 3.19 -4.34 6.11
CA TYR A 300 3.22 -3.98 4.70
C TYR A 300 2.87 -2.51 4.43
N LEU A 301 1.99 -1.90 5.23
CA LEU A 301 1.42 -0.58 4.94
C LEU A 301 2.04 0.58 5.73
N ALA A 302 2.63 0.29 6.88
CA ALA A 302 3.34 1.28 7.68
C ALA A 302 4.86 1.09 7.58
N ILE A 303 5.35 -0.14 7.82
CA ILE A 303 6.78 -0.38 7.94
C ILE A 303 7.47 -0.39 6.58
N ALA A 304 6.89 -1.06 5.58
CA ALA A 304 7.51 -1.14 4.25
C ALA A 304 7.66 0.24 3.58
N PRO A 305 6.64 1.13 3.55
CA PRO A 305 6.78 2.50 3.03
C PRO A 305 7.84 3.33 3.76
N LEU A 306 7.94 3.22 5.09
CA LEU A 306 8.92 3.95 5.89
C LEU A 306 10.35 3.48 5.60
N LEU A 307 10.57 2.16 5.57
CA LEU A 307 11.87 1.58 5.23
C LEU A 307 12.26 1.93 3.79
N SER A 308 11.30 1.85 2.86
CA SER A 308 11.51 2.24 1.47
C SER A 308 11.91 3.72 1.34
N LEU A 309 11.28 4.61 2.09
CA LEU A 309 11.63 6.03 2.12
C LEU A 309 13.05 6.26 2.63
N ILE A 310 13.44 5.60 3.73
CA ILE A 310 14.79 5.70 4.31
C ILE A 310 15.85 5.25 3.30
N ILE A 311 15.65 4.08 2.67
CA ILE A 311 16.58 3.54 1.68
C ILE A 311 16.66 4.48 0.47
N THR A 312 15.50 4.98 0.01
CA THR A 312 15.43 5.95 -1.08
C THR A 312 16.19 7.22 -0.73
N ALA A 313 16.05 7.77 0.48
CA ALA A 313 16.77 8.96 0.92
C ALA A 313 18.30 8.76 0.94
N ILE A 314 18.76 7.59 1.41
CA ILE A 314 20.19 7.23 1.37
C ILE A 314 20.70 7.16 -0.06
N PHE A 315 19.93 6.53 -0.96
CA PHE A 315 20.28 6.44 -2.36
C PHE A 315 20.31 7.79 -3.06
N VAL A 316 19.30 8.64 -2.82
CA VAL A 316 19.25 10.01 -3.36
C VAL A 316 20.48 10.79 -2.92
N LYS A 317 20.90 10.67 -1.66
CA LYS A 317 22.13 11.30 -1.16
C LYS A 317 23.36 10.83 -1.92
N GLU A 318 23.49 9.53 -2.16
CA GLU A 318 24.66 8.98 -2.85
C GLU A 318 24.68 9.32 -4.35
N ILE A 319 23.53 9.25 -5.02
CA ILE A 319 23.37 9.73 -6.38
C ILE A 319 23.69 11.23 -6.49
N THR A 320 23.21 12.03 -5.55
CA THR A 320 23.48 13.48 -5.54
C THR A 320 24.98 13.75 -5.39
N LYS A 321 25.70 12.96 -4.60
CA LYS A 321 27.17 13.05 -4.56
C LYS A 321 27.79 12.65 -5.89
N ILE A 322 27.37 11.57 -6.54
CA ILE A 322 27.93 11.17 -7.83
C ILE A 322 27.69 12.26 -8.91
N PHE A 323 26.52 12.91 -8.88
CA PHE A 323 26.17 13.96 -9.85
C PHE A 323 26.61 15.39 -9.46
N GLY A 324 26.96 15.62 -8.19
CA GLY A 324 27.21 16.95 -7.61
C GLY A 324 28.58 17.11 -6.93
N ALA A 325 29.24 16.01 -6.58
CA ALA A 325 30.67 15.99 -6.28
C ALA A 325 31.40 16.04 -7.62
N GLU A 326 31.63 17.26 -8.07
CA GLU A 326 32.94 17.62 -8.59
C GLU A 326 33.57 16.57 -9.54
N PHE A 327 33.16 16.58 -10.82
CA PHE A 327 34.18 16.83 -11.86
C PHE A 327 34.70 18.27 -11.67
N GLY A 328 35.23 18.56 -10.48
CA GLY A 328 36.30 19.51 -10.31
C GLY A 328 37.45 18.82 -11.02
N LEU A 329 37.56 19.08 -12.32
CA LEU A 329 38.85 19.02 -12.96
C LEU A 329 39.77 19.87 -12.10
N ASP A 330 40.52 19.21 -11.22
CA ASP A 330 41.75 19.70 -10.60
C ASP A 330 42.83 19.89 -11.70
N PHE A 331 42.43 20.34 -12.90
CA PHE A 331 43.28 20.65 -14.05
C PHE A 331 43.81 22.08 -14.03
N VAL A 332 43.54 22.86 -12.97
CA VAL A 332 44.19 24.15 -12.77
C VAL A 332 44.85 24.20 -11.38
N LYS A 333 45.70 23.22 -11.14
CA LYS A 333 47.02 23.45 -10.51
C LYS A 333 48.11 23.28 -11.57
N VAL A 334 48.04 24.10 -12.61
CA VAL A 334 49.20 24.43 -13.45
C VAL A 334 49.12 25.92 -13.72
N VAL A 335 49.60 26.72 -12.76
CA VAL A 335 50.77 27.61 -12.84
C VAL A 335 51.13 27.99 -11.40
#